data_AF-A0A7R8X983-F1
#
_entry.id   AF-A0A7R8X983-F1
#
_cell.length_a   1.000
_cell.length_b   1.000
_cell.length_c   1.000
_cell.angle_alpha   90.00
_cell.angle_beta   90.00
_cell.angle_gamma   90.00
#
_symmetry.space_group_name_H-M   'P 1'
#
loop_
_entity.id
_entity.type
_entity.pdbx_description
1 polymer ?
#
loop_
_entity_poly.entity_id
_entity_poly.type
_entity_poly.pdbx_seq_one_letter_code
_entity_poly.pdbx_strand_id
1 'polypeptide(L)'
;MAQFVEVTVSEQTFLGAQVEDKVLLILRRELRTLKDLYEKWELIYARLSKLEKLLQNLWEQRELSIKFTNVNPTILQAFPDLSDALLFRIQLNIEEDLNSMKEILKEFGEMEVTVRDAAANIDQVHNFLDPKKGLAYARPTPLRPSIYQMLEWGQELAEIFQIEFSVTDLLGYLLSLH
;
A
#
# COMPACT_ATOMS: atom_id res chain seq x y z
N MET A 1 36.38 50.91 23.53
CA MET A 1 35.24 50.66 22.61
C MET A 1 35.22 49.17 22.30
N ALA A 2 34.28 48.44 22.90
CA ALA A 2 34.02 47.05 22.57
C ALA A 2 32.49 46.88 22.62
N GLN A 3 31.85 46.96 21.46
CA GLN A 3 30.44 46.65 21.25
C GLN A 3 30.41 45.49 20.26
N PHE A 4 30.48 44.27 20.75
CA PHE A 4 30.07 43.09 19.98
C PHE A 4 29.70 41.99 20.98
N VAL A 5 28.75 41.15 20.56
CA VAL A 5 28.21 39.97 21.23
C VAL A 5 27.04 40.23 22.18
N GLU A 6 25.92 40.71 21.61
CA GLU A 6 24.59 40.44 22.18
C GLU A 6 23.55 40.31 21.05
N VAL A 7 23.89 39.49 20.06
CA VAL A 7 22.94 38.90 19.12
C VAL A 7 23.22 37.40 19.19
N THR A 8 22.20 36.56 19.05
CA THR A 8 22.25 35.09 18.79
C THR A 8 21.91 34.08 19.90
N VAL A 9 21.07 34.42 20.88
CA VAL A 9 20.31 33.35 21.59
C VAL A 9 18.84 33.38 21.19
N SER A 10 18.20 34.55 21.17
CA SER A 10 16.79 34.72 20.77
C SER A 10 16.53 34.46 19.28
N GLU A 11 17.41 34.94 18.39
CA GLU A 11 17.27 34.67 16.94
C GLU A 11 17.53 33.20 16.59
N GLN A 12 18.49 32.53 17.26
CA GLN A 12 18.73 31.09 17.04
C GLN A 12 17.59 30.22 17.57
N THR A 13 16.97 30.59 18.70
CA THR A 13 15.76 29.90 19.19
C THR A 13 14.53 30.18 18.32
N PHE A 14 14.38 31.39 17.79
CA PHE A 14 13.28 31.75 16.89
C PHE A 14 13.40 31.06 15.51
N LEU A 15 14.60 31.01 14.93
CA LEU A 15 14.90 30.22 13.73
C LEU A 15 14.72 28.72 13.99
N GLY A 16 15.11 28.23 15.16
CA GLY A 16 14.89 26.84 15.59
C GLY A 16 13.40 26.47 15.65
N ALA A 17 12.58 27.31 16.28
CA ALA A 17 11.13 27.09 16.40
C ALA A 17 10.42 27.11 15.03
N GLN A 18 10.79 28.01 14.12
CA GLN A 18 10.21 28.05 12.77
C GLN A 18 10.60 26.82 11.92
N VAL A 19 11.80 26.29 12.10
CA VAL A 19 12.26 25.06 11.43
C VAL A 19 11.54 23.84 12.02
N GLU A 20 11.38 23.80 13.34
CA GLU A 20 10.65 22.77 14.07
C GLU A 20 9.18 22.68 13.61
N ASP A 21 8.49 23.81 13.51
CA ASP A 21 7.10 23.85 13.06
C ASP A 21 6.93 23.36 11.61
N LYS A 22 7.88 23.71 10.72
CA LYS A 22 7.88 23.22 9.33
C LYS A 22 8.12 21.72 9.25
N VAL A 23 9.10 21.21 9.99
CA VAL A 23 9.40 19.76 10.06
C VAL A 23 8.19 19.00 10.58
N LEU A 24 7.57 19.48 11.66
CA LEU A 24 6.40 18.84 12.25
C LEU A 24 5.17 18.89 11.34
N LEU A 25 5.02 19.95 10.55
CA LEU A 25 3.94 20.04 9.57
C LEU A 25 4.12 19.02 8.43
N ILE A 26 5.35 18.86 7.93
CA ILE A 26 5.68 17.85 6.92
C ILE A 26 5.45 16.46 7.48
N LEU A 27 6.02 16.11 8.64
CA LEU A 27 5.88 14.78 9.23
C LEU A 27 4.42 14.43 9.54
N ARG A 28 3.65 15.38 10.09
CA ARG A 28 2.21 15.16 10.32
C ARG A 28 1.44 14.92 9.03
N ARG A 29 1.81 15.62 7.95
CA ARG A 29 1.20 15.43 6.64
C ARG A 29 1.53 14.04 6.10
N GLU A 30 2.81 13.68 6.05
CA GLU A 30 3.24 12.38 5.49
C GLU A 30 2.72 11.21 6.31
N LEU A 31 2.81 11.25 7.65
CA LEU A 31 2.28 10.18 8.51
C LEU A 31 0.75 10.04 8.39
N ARG A 32 0.03 11.15 8.18
CA ARG A 32 -1.41 11.08 7.90
C ARG A 32 -1.67 10.45 6.54
N THR A 33 -0.93 10.85 5.50
CA THR A 33 -1.01 10.22 4.17
C THR A 33 -0.76 8.73 4.28
N LEU A 34 0.31 8.29 4.94
CA LEU A 34 0.61 6.87 5.14
C LEU A 34 -0.50 6.13 5.90
N LYS A 35 -1.09 6.74 6.92
CA LYS A 35 -2.24 6.17 7.65
C LYS A 35 -3.46 5.99 6.74
N ASP A 36 -3.81 7.02 5.97
CA ASP A 36 -4.96 6.97 5.06
C ASP A 36 -4.74 5.93 3.94
N LEU A 37 -3.49 5.80 3.46
CA LEU A 37 -3.11 4.77 2.50
C LEU A 37 -3.16 3.37 3.11
N TYR A 38 -2.79 3.19 4.38
CA TYR A 38 -2.90 1.90 5.07
C TYR A 38 -4.36 1.46 5.22
N GLU A 39 -5.27 2.35 5.62
CA GLU A 39 -6.70 2.06 5.68
C GLU A 39 -7.26 1.69 4.28
N LYS A 40 -6.80 2.41 3.24
CA LYS A 40 -7.16 2.08 1.87
C LYS A 40 -6.59 0.71 1.45
N TRP A 41 -5.37 0.39 1.85
CA TRP A 41 -4.71 -0.88 1.59
C TRP A 41 -5.52 -2.04 2.16
N GLU A 42 -5.98 -1.96 3.41
CA GLU A 42 -6.81 -3.00 4.04
C GLU A 42 -8.09 -3.28 3.24
N LEU A 43 -8.75 -2.22 2.74
CA LEU A 43 -9.97 -2.35 1.94
C LEU A 43 -9.69 -3.01 0.58
N ILE A 44 -8.62 -2.61 -0.09
CA ILE A 44 -8.24 -3.19 -1.39
C ILE A 44 -7.81 -4.65 -1.20
N TYR A 45 -7.02 -4.95 -0.17
CA TYR A 45 -6.60 -6.31 0.15
C TYR A 45 -7.79 -7.24 0.44
N ALA A 46 -8.79 -6.76 1.19
CA ALA A 46 -10.02 -7.51 1.43
C ALA A 46 -10.79 -7.82 0.12
N ARG A 47 -10.84 -6.86 -0.82
CA ARG A 47 -11.44 -7.06 -2.15
C ARG A 47 -10.66 -8.11 -2.96
N LEU A 48 -9.33 -8.04 -2.95
CA LEU A 48 -8.45 -9.00 -3.64
C LEU A 48 -8.64 -10.41 -3.09
N SER A 49 -8.64 -10.59 -1.77
CA SER A 49 -8.88 -11.89 -1.13
C SER A 49 -10.26 -12.48 -1.46
N LYS A 50 -11.28 -11.63 -1.62
CA LYS A 50 -12.60 -12.09 -2.07
C LYS A 50 -12.55 -12.60 -3.51
N LEU A 51 -11.89 -11.87 -4.41
CA LEU A 51 -11.73 -12.28 -5.81
C LEU A 51 -10.92 -13.56 -5.95
N GLU A 52 -9.87 -13.73 -5.15
CA GLU A 52 -9.08 -14.97 -5.12
C GLU A 52 -9.97 -16.19 -4.83
N LYS A 53 -10.85 -16.09 -3.83
CA LYS A 53 -11.82 -17.15 -3.51
C LYS A 53 -12.82 -17.39 -4.64
N LEU A 54 -13.28 -16.34 -5.31
CA LEU A 54 -14.20 -16.48 -6.45
C LEU A 54 -13.52 -17.21 -7.62
N LEU A 55 -12.30 -16.83 -7.96
CA LEU A 55 -11.52 -17.51 -9.00
C LEU A 55 -11.24 -18.97 -8.64
N GLN A 56 -10.89 -19.26 -7.38
CA GLN A 56 -10.71 -20.64 -6.93
C GLN A 56 -12.00 -21.46 -7.11
N ASN A 57 -13.15 -20.91 -6.71
CA ASN A 57 -14.44 -21.57 -6.89
C ASN A 57 -14.77 -21.79 -8.38
N LEU A 58 -14.51 -20.81 -9.24
CA LEU A 58 -14.72 -20.93 -10.69
C LEU A 58 -13.79 -22.00 -11.31
N TRP A 59 -12.56 -22.09 -10.82
CA TRP A 59 -11.63 -23.13 -11.22
C TRP A 59 -12.11 -24.53 -10.84
N GLU A 60 -12.59 -24.70 -9.61
CA GLU A 60 -13.20 -25.95 -9.14
C GLU A 60 -14.45 -26.32 -9.95
N GLN A 61 -15.29 -25.33 -10.28
CA GLN A 61 -16.44 -25.53 -11.16
C GLN A 61 -16.01 -25.99 -12.56
N ARG A 62 -14.96 -25.39 -13.13
CA ARG A 62 -14.40 -25.80 -14.43
C ARG A 62 -13.94 -27.26 -14.41
N GLU A 63 -13.17 -27.63 -13.39
CA GLU A 63 -12.71 -29.02 -13.15
C GLU A 63 -13.88 -30.00 -13.06
N LEU A 64 -14.93 -29.64 -12.30
CA LEU A 64 -16.13 -30.45 -12.14
C LEU A 64 -16.93 -30.56 -13.44
N SER A 65 -17.06 -29.47 -14.21
CA SER A 65 -17.72 -29.48 -15.51
C SER A 65 -17.02 -30.44 -16.48
N ILE A 66 -15.69 -30.40 -16.57
CA ILE A 66 -14.90 -31.33 -17.41
C ILE A 66 -15.11 -32.79 -16.97
N LYS A 67 -15.10 -33.05 -15.65
CA LYS A 67 -15.35 -34.40 -15.11
C LYS A 67 -16.78 -34.88 -15.36
N PHE A 68 -17.76 -34.00 -15.24
CA PHE A 68 -19.18 -34.31 -15.49
C PHE A 68 -19.40 -34.76 -16.94
N THR A 69 -18.72 -34.11 -17.89
CA THR A 69 -18.76 -34.49 -19.31
C THR A 69 -18.30 -35.94 -19.55
N ASN A 70 -17.39 -36.45 -18.70
CA ASN A 70 -16.86 -37.81 -18.81
C ASN A 70 -17.74 -38.89 -18.12
N VAL A 71 -18.64 -38.50 -17.21
CA VAL A 71 -19.35 -39.46 -16.32
C VAL A 71 -20.80 -39.73 -16.76
N ASN A 72 -21.48 -38.77 -17.39
CA ASN A 72 -22.91 -38.92 -17.71
C ASN A 72 -23.24 -38.68 -19.19
N PRO A 73 -22.90 -39.64 -20.08
CA PRO A 73 -23.10 -39.51 -21.52
C PRO A 73 -24.59 -39.39 -21.92
N THR A 74 -25.50 -39.88 -21.08
CA THR A 74 -26.95 -39.84 -21.32
C THR A 74 -27.51 -38.40 -21.29
N ILE A 75 -26.96 -37.53 -20.44
CA ILE A 75 -27.37 -36.12 -20.37
C ILE A 75 -26.83 -35.34 -21.58
N LEU A 76 -25.59 -35.62 -22.00
CA LEU A 76 -24.98 -34.98 -23.18
C LEU A 76 -25.66 -35.40 -24.49
N GLN A 77 -26.23 -36.61 -24.55
CA GLN A 77 -27.07 -37.01 -25.69
C GLN A 77 -28.39 -36.23 -25.75
N ALA A 78 -28.95 -35.84 -24.60
CA ALA A 78 -30.17 -35.03 -24.54
C ALA A 78 -29.91 -33.53 -24.74
N PHE A 79 -28.74 -33.05 -24.30
CA PHE A 79 -28.32 -31.65 -24.37
C PHE A 79 -26.85 -31.55 -24.82
N PRO A 80 -26.57 -31.69 -26.12
CA PRO A 80 -25.21 -31.73 -26.65
C PRO A 80 -24.42 -30.45 -26.39
N ASP A 81 -25.09 -29.29 -26.37
CA ASP A 81 -24.45 -27.99 -26.20
C ASP A 81 -24.26 -27.59 -24.73
N LEU A 82 -24.78 -28.36 -23.77
CA LEU A 82 -24.81 -27.97 -22.35
C LEU A 82 -23.40 -27.87 -21.76
N SER A 83 -22.50 -28.79 -22.12
CA SER A 83 -21.11 -28.78 -21.64
C SER A 83 -20.38 -27.54 -22.16
N ASP A 84 -20.53 -27.23 -23.44
CA ASP A 84 -19.86 -26.10 -24.07
C ASP A 84 -20.40 -24.77 -23.54
N ALA A 85 -21.72 -24.67 -23.34
CA ALA A 85 -22.34 -23.49 -22.73
C ALA A 85 -21.88 -23.26 -21.27
N LEU A 86 -21.75 -24.33 -20.48
CA LEU A 86 -21.24 -24.26 -19.11
C LEU A 86 -19.77 -23.83 -19.07
N LEU A 87 -18.92 -24.46 -19.88
CA LEU A 87 -17.50 -24.12 -19.96
C LEU A 87 -17.29 -22.69 -20.44
N PHE A 88 -18.05 -22.26 -21.47
CA PHE A 88 -18.02 -20.89 -21.96
C PHE A 88 -18.44 -19.89 -20.87
N ARG A 89 -19.51 -20.17 -20.12
CA ARG A 89 -19.95 -19.29 -19.03
C ARG A 89 -18.92 -19.19 -17.91
N ILE A 90 -18.30 -20.32 -17.53
CA ILE A 90 -17.24 -20.33 -16.51
C ILE A 90 -16.03 -19.53 -17.00
N GLN A 91 -15.63 -19.71 -18.25
CA GLN A 91 -14.52 -18.97 -18.84
C GLN A 91 -14.78 -17.45 -18.87
N LEU A 92 -15.99 -17.04 -19.25
CA LEU A 92 -16.37 -15.63 -19.26
C LEU A 92 -16.33 -15.01 -17.85
N ASN A 93 -16.82 -15.74 -16.84
CA ASN A 93 -16.74 -15.28 -15.45
C ASN A 93 -15.28 -15.19 -14.96
N ILE A 94 -14.41 -16.14 -15.34
CA ILE A 94 -12.98 -16.09 -15.02
C ILE A 94 -12.35 -14.85 -15.64
N GLU A 95 -12.65 -14.55 -16.91
CA GLU A 95 -12.13 -13.37 -17.60
C GLU A 95 -12.61 -12.06 -16.94
N GLU A 96 -13.87 -11.97 -16.52
CA GLU A 96 -14.41 -10.83 -15.77
C GLU A 96 -13.71 -10.63 -14.41
N ASP A 97 -13.52 -11.70 -13.65
CA ASP A 97 -12.84 -11.65 -12.35
C ASP A 97 -11.34 -11.34 -12.49
N LEU A 98 -10.68 -11.86 -13.53
CA LEU A 98 -9.27 -11.53 -13.84
C LEU A 98 -9.11 -10.05 -14.21
N ASN A 99 -10.03 -9.48 -14.98
CA ASN A 99 -10.03 -8.05 -15.30
C ASN A 99 -10.23 -7.22 -14.03
N SER A 100 -11.13 -7.63 -13.15
CA SER A 100 -11.35 -6.98 -11.85
C SER A 100 -10.09 -7.02 -10.97
N MET A 101 -9.34 -8.13 -10.98
CA MET A 101 -8.04 -8.23 -10.31
C MET A 101 -7.00 -7.29 -10.91
N LYS A 102 -6.92 -7.19 -12.25
CA LYS A 102 -6.00 -6.26 -12.93
C LYS A 102 -6.26 -4.81 -12.55
N GLU A 103 -7.53 -4.41 -12.44
CA GLU A 103 -7.90 -3.06 -11.98
C GLU A 103 -7.46 -2.80 -10.53
N ILE A 104 -7.64 -3.77 -9.63
CA ILE A 104 -7.18 -3.68 -8.24
C ILE A 104 -5.66 -3.55 -8.16
N LEU A 105 -4.92 -4.33 -8.96
CA LEU A 105 -3.46 -4.24 -9.00
C LEU A 105 -2.96 -2.89 -9.53
N LYS A 106 -3.68 -2.31 -10.49
CA LYS A 106 -3.39 -0.94 -10.94
C LYS A 106 -3.59 0.07 -9.80
N GLU A 107 -4.68 -0.06 -9.04
CA GLU A 107 -4.94 0.80 -7.87
C GLU A 107 -3.84 0.64 -6.80
N PHE A 108 -3.27 -0.56 -6.64
CA PHE A 108 -2.09 -0.79 -5.81
C PHE A 108 -0.83 -0.10 -6.34
N GLY A 109 -0.56 -0.16 -7.65
CA GLY A 109 0.61 0.51 -8.23
C GLY A 109 0.56 2.03 -8.05
N GLU A 110 -0.63 2.63 -8.13
CA GLU A 110 -0.82 4.07 -7.84
C GLU A 110 -0.57 4.39 -6.36
N MET A 111 -0.98 3.50 -5.45
CA MET A 111 -0.72 3.61 -4.02
C MET A 111 0.78 3.48 -3.71
N GLU A 112 1.49 2.57 -4.36
CA GLU A 112 2.93 2.37 -4.19
C GLU A 112 3.73 3.64 -4.47
N VAL A 113 3.42 4.33 -5.58
CA VAL A 113 4.07 5.60 -5.92
C VAL A 113 3.88 6.62 -4.80
N THR A 114 2.66 6.72 -4.27
CA THR A 114 2.34 7.69 -3.21
C THR A 114 3.04 7.36 -1.89
N VAL A 115 3.13 6.08 -1.52
CA VAL A 115 3.89 5.63 -0.34
C VAL A 115 5.38 5.93 -0.50
N ARG A 116 5.94 5.65 -1.69
CA ARG A 116 7.35 5.91 -2.00
C ARG A 116 7.69 7.38 -1.88
N ASP A 117 6.82 8.26 -2.38
CA ASP A 117 7.00 9.72 -2.27
C ASP A 117 6.92 10.18 -0.81
N ALA A 118 5.97 9.65 -0.02
CA ALA A 118 5.85 9.97 1.40
C ALA A 118 7.08 9.51 2.19
N ALA A 119 7.58 8.30 1.93
CA ALA A 119 8.80 7.76 2.54
C ALA A 119 10.03 8.61 2.17
N ALA A 120 10.18 8.98 0.90
CA ALA A 120 11.27 9.85 0.46
C ALA A 120 11.25 11.23 1.14
N ASN A 121 10.06 11.80 1.37
CA ASN A 121 9.91 13.06 2.10
C ASN A 121 10.33 12.92 3.58
N ILE A 122 9.97 11.80 4.22
CA ILE A 122 10.38 11.47 5.60
C ILE A 122 11.91 11.33 5.70
N ASP A 123 12.53 10.64 4.75
CA ASP A 123 14.00 10.49 4.69
C ASP A 123 14.71 11.82 4.44
N GLN A 124 14.16 12.69 3.59
CA GLN A 124 14.69 14.04 3.40
C GLN A 124 14.66 14.86 4.70
N VAL A 125 13.58 14.75 5.48
CA VAL A 125 13.49 15.41 6.80
C VAL A 125 14.51 14.82 7.77
N HIS A 126 14.67 13.50 7.79
CA HIS A 126 15.68 12.82 8.60
C HIS A 126 17.10 13.33 8.27
N ASN A 127 17.44 13.42 6.98
CA ASN A 127 18.75 13.88 6.51
C ASN A 127 19.00 15.38 6.72
N PHE A 128 17.93 16.19 6.75
CA PHE A 128 17.99 17.63 7.03
C PHE A 128 18.26 17.94 8.51
N LEU A 129 17.83 17.06 9.42
CA LEU A 129 18.04 17.21 10.85
C LEU A 129 19.48 16.77 11.21
N ASP A 130 20.38 17.75 11.41
CA ASP A 130 21.75 17.49 11.87
C ASP A 130 21.73 16.77 13.24
N PRO A 131 22.28 15.54 13.35
CA PRO A 131 22.35 14.80 14.61
C PRO A 131 23.01 15.59 15.75
N LYS A 132 23.88 16.56 15.41
CA LYS A 132 24.59 17.40 16.38
C LYS A 132 23.76 18.57 16.94
N LYS A 133 22.60 18.90 16.34
CA LYS A 133 21.67 19.93 16.83
C LYS A 133 20.50 19.36 17.66
N GLY A 134 20.52 18.06 17.92
CA GLY A 134 19.39 17.22 18.40
C GLY A 134 18.86 17.43 19.82
N LEU A 135 19.16 18.53 20.52
CA LEU A 135 18.70 18.73 21.91
C LEU A 135 17.31 19.39 22.05
N ALA A 136 16.83 20.13 21.04
CA ALA A 136 15.51 20.77 21.08
C ALA A 136 14.38 19.85 20.56
N TYR A 137 14.65 19.07 19.52
CA TYR A 137 13.65 18.27 18.78
C TYR A 137 13.23 16.94 19.47
N ALA A 138 13.90 16.60 20.57
CA ALA A 138 13.90 15.27 21.16
C ALA A 138 12.92 15.06 22.33
N ARG A 139 12.26 16.10 22.86
CA ARG A 139 11.44 15.93 24.07
C ARG A 139 10.02 15.48 23.74
N PRO A 140 9.65 14.21 24.00
CA PRO A 140 8.27 13.79 23.92
C PRO A 140 7.46 14.49 25.02
N THR A 141 6.18 14.71 24.74
CA THR A 141 5.20 15.12 25.75
C THR A 141 4.13 14.04 25.86
N PRO A 142 3.38 13.96 26.96
CA PRO A 142 2.28 13.00 27.10
C PRO A 142 1.22 13.08 25.99
N LEU A 143 1.16 14.21 25.27
CA LEU A 143 0.18 14.48 24.22
C LEU A 143 0.79 14.50 22.80
N ARG A 144 2.12 14.38 22.67
CA ARG A 144 2.80 14.49 21.38
C ARG A 144 4.11 13.69 21.36
N PRO A 145 4.29 12.79 20.39
CA PRO A 145 5.57 12.12 20.18
C PRO A 145 6.65 13.13 19.76
N SER A 146 7.91 12.80 20.01
CA SER A 146 9.05 13.59 19.54
C SER A 146 9.20 13.49 18.01
N ILE A 147 9.97 14.40 17.42
CA ILE A 147 10.26 14.35 15.97
C ILE A 147 10.97 13.05 15.60
N TYR A 148 11.89 12.57 16.45
CA TYR A 148 12.58 11.30 16.23
C TYR A 148 11.62 10.10 16.25
N GLN A 149 10.66 10.06 17.17
CA GLN A 149 9.64 9.01 17.20
C GLN A 149 8.77 9.04 15.95
N MET A 150 8.40 10.24 15.47
CA MET A 150 7.63 10.38 14.23
C MET A 150 8.41 9.90 12.99
N LEU A 151 9.73 10.11 12.96
CA LEU A 151 10.60 9.63 11.88
C LEU A 151 10.74 8.11 11.91
N GLU A 152 10.98 7.55 13.09
CA GLU A 152 11.08 6.09 13.31
C GLU A 152 9.80 5.39 12.85
N TRP A 153 8.63 5.87 13.26
CA TRP A 153 7.35 5.33 12.78
C TRP A 153 7.17 5.47 11.26
N GLY A 154 7.64 6.58 10.69
CA GLY A 154 7.60 6.79 9.26
C GLY A 154 8.42 5.76 8.48
N GLN A 155 9.60 5.42 9.01
CA GLN A 155 10.49 4.41 8.43
C GLN A 155 9.93 3.00 8.60
N GLU A 156 9.45 2.65 9.80
CA GLU A 156 8.79 1.36 10.07
C GLU A 156 7.59 1.14 9.14
N LEU A 157 6.75 2.18 8.93
CA LEU A 157 5.62 2.10 8.00
C LEU A 157 6.08 1.91 6.55
N ALA A 158 7.13 2.60 6.11
CA ALA A 158 7.68 2.43 4.77
C ALA A 158 8.20 1.01 4.52
N GLU A 159 8.84 0.38 5.53
CA GLU A 159 9.31 -1.00 5.44
C GLU A 159 8.16 -2.01 5.31
N ILE A 160 7.09 -1.84 6.09
CA ILE A 160 5.88 -2.69 6.00
C ILE A 160 5.31 -2.65 4.59
N PHE A 161 5.15 -1.44 4.03
CA PHE A 161 4.63 -1.28 2.68
C PHE A 161 5.53 -1.91 1.61
N GLN A 162 6.85 -1.87 1.74
CA GLN A 162 7.75 -2.55 0.78
C GLN A 162 7.51 -4.07 0.72
N ILE A 163 7.28 -4.70 1.88
CA ILE A 163 6.97 -6.13 1.95
C ILE A 163 5.64 -6.40 1.24
N GLU A 164 4.62 -5.58 1.49
CA GLU A 164 3.29 -5.77 0.90
C GLU A 164 3.26 -5.52 -0.62
N PHE A 165 4.00 -4.53 -1.12
CA PHE A 165 4.10 -4.29 -2.57
C PHE A 165 4.83 -5.42 -3.29
N SER A 166 5.85 -6.04 -2.68
CA SER A 166 6.56 -7.17 -3.29
C SER A 166 5.65 -8.38 -3.59
N VAL A 167 4.66 -8.64 -2.72
CA VAL A 167 3.65 -9.69 -2.93
C VAL A 167 2.74 -9.33 -4.11
N THR A 168 2.41 -8.06 -4.24
CA THR A 168 1.52 -7.53 -5.27
C THR A 168 2.16 -7.57 -6.66
N ASP A 169 3.46 -7.23 -6.76
CA ASP A 169 4.24 -7.34 -8.00
C ASP A 169 4.31 -8.78 -8.51
N LEU A 170 4.48 -9.74 -7.60
CA LEU A 170 4.50 -11.16 -7.92
C LEU A 170 3.14 -11.60 -8.49
N LEU A 171 2.04 -11.15 -7.89
CA LEU A 171 0.68 -11.42 -8.41
C LEU A 171 0.45 -10.79 -9.79
N GLY A 172 0.89 -9.54 -9.99
CA GLY A 172 0.81 -8.86 -11.28
C GLY A 172 1.60 -9.60 -12.37
N TYR A 173 2.80 -10.06 -12.05
CA TYR A 173 3.61 -10.88 -12.97
C TYR A 173 2.89 -12.18 -13.36
N LEU A 174 2.35 -12.92 -12.38
CA LEU A 174 1.63 -14.17 -12.64
C LEU A 174 0.40 -13.98 -13.55
N LEU A 175 -0.36 -12.89 -13.35
CA LEU A 175 -1.52 -12.55 -14.18
C LEU A 175 -1.16 -12.08 -15.59
N SER A 176 0.08 -11.68 -15.85
CA SER A 176 0.56 -11.30 -17.20
C SER A 176 0.95 -12.51 -18.05
N LEU A 177 1.15 -13.68 -17.44
CA LEU A 177 1.48 -14.93 -18.12
C LEU A 177 0.25 -15.67 -18.67
N HIS A 178 -0.96 -15.19 -18.36
CA HIS A 178 -2.26 -15.75 -18.74
C HIS A 178 -2.99 -14.77 -19.68
#